data_AF-A0A356FXE4-F1
#
_entry.id   AF-A0A356FXE4-F1
#
_cell.length_a   1.000
_cell.length_b   1.000
_cell.length_c   1.000
_cell.angle_alpha   90.00
_cell.angle_beta   90.00
_cell.angle_gamma   90.00
#
_symmetry.space_group_name_H-M   'P 1'
#
loop_
_entity.id
_entity.type
_entity.pdbx_description
1 polymer ?
#
loop_
_entity_poly.entity_id
_entity_poly.type
_entity_poly.pdbx_seq_one_letter_code
_entity_poly.pdbx_strand_id
1 'polypeptide(L)'
;MKSFFKMLFFGVSDAPSMVLQSPDGRDTVKVQFGFSLSLLFLSTFFGLPLLSRRLWGWAAAMFALSTVQIWRMVSRFSMMLSAADLAQIETAMQTDFLDDAAEWSLLICSVVLAFKGNEWTAKNLLKKGWRFTDPDDALVQKAAARWKLSKHWLKKAKPL
;
A
#
# COMPACT_ATOMS: atom_id res chain seq x y z
N MET A 1 22.29 7.66 -2.41
CA MET A 1 21.27 7.57 -3.47
C MET A 1 20.78 6.14 -3.77
N LYS A 2 21.63 5.13 -3.96
CA LYS A 2 21.18 3.73 -4.22
C LYS A 2 20.23 3.15 -3.14
N SER A 3 20.45 3.45 -1.85
CA SER A 3 19.54 3.01 -0.76
C SER A 3 18.19 3.70 -0.78
N PHE A 4 18.11 4.98 -1.17
CA PHE A 4 16.85 5.71 -1.22
C PHE A 4 15.93 5.14 -2.31
N PHE A 5 16.46 4.89 -3.50
CA PHE A 5 15.68 4.22 -4.56
C PHE A 5 15.28 2.79 -4.18
N LYS A 6 16.13 2.03 -3.49
CA LYS A 6 15.75 0.71 -2.96
C LYS A 6 14.65 0.79 -1.90
N MET A 7 14.69 1.80 -1.05
CA MET A 7 13.69 2.08 -0.01
C MET A 7 12.35 2.56 -0.62
N LEU A 8 12.42 3.38 -1.68
CA LEU A 8 11.24 3.93 -2.36
C LEU A 8 10.54 2.86 -3.22
N PHE A 9 11.29 2.09 -4.02
CA PHE A 9 10.74 1.15 -5.01
C PHE A 9 10.58 -0.29 -4.51
N PHE A 10 11.49 -0.76 -3.65
CA PHE A 10 11.47 -2.16 -3.19
C PHE A 10 11.08 -2.28 -1.72
N GLY A 11 10.86 -1.15 -1.02
CA GLY A 11 10.60 -1.14 0.40
C GLY A 11 11.73 -1.76 1.23
N VAL A 12 12.93 -1.98 0.65
CA VAL A 12 14.07 -2.57 1.36
C VAL A 12 14.72 -1.47 2.18
N SER A 13 14.09 -1.11 3.30
CA SER A 13 14.84 -0.65 4.46
C SER A 13 15.25 -1.88 5.24
N ASP A 14 16.30 -1.77 6.07
CA ASP A 14 16.61 -2.70 7.15
C ASP A 14 15.51 -2.73 8.24
N ALA A 15 14.26 -2.42 7.87
CA ALA A 15 13.13 -2.48 8.76
C ALA A 15 12.91 -3.94 9.16
N PRO A 16 12.76 -4.19 10.46
CA PRO A 16 12.59 -5.53 10.97
C PRO A 16 11.35 -6.17 10.32
N SER A 17 11.55 -7.31 9.69
CA SER A 17 10.53 -8.03 8.92
C SER A 17 10.28 -9.41 9.50
N MET A 18 9.02 -9.83 9.51
CA MET A 18 8.59 -11.16 9.95
C MET A 18 8.36 -12.04 8.73
N VAL A 19 8.63 -13.34 8.85
CA VAL A 19 8.44 -14.29 7.74
C VAL A 19 7.22 -15.17 8.03
N LEU A 20 6.26 -15.14 7.12
CA LEU A 20 5.13 -16.06 7.11
C LEU A 20 5.36 -17.17 6.08
N GLN A 21 5.01 -18.39 6.43
CA GLN A 21 5.03 -19.56 5.55
C GLN A 21 3.62 -19.93 5.10
N SER A 22 3.50 -20.40 3.86
CA SER A 22 2.25 -20.94 3.34
C SER A 22 1.83 -22.22 4.06
N PRO A 23 0.52 -22.57 4.04
CA PRO A 23 0.03 -23.82 4.65
C PRO A 23 0.73 -25.07 4.12
N ASP A 24 1.12 -25.04 2.84
CA ASP A 24 1.77 -26.15 2.13
C ASP A 24 3.29 -26.20 2.35
N GLY A 25 3.84 -25.26 3.13
CA GLY A 25 5.26 -25.18 3.46
C GLY A 25 6.18 -24.65 2.35
N ARG A 26 5.67 -24.50 1.11
CA ARG A 26 6.48 -24.19 -0.08
C ARG A 26 6.90 -22.73 -0.24
N ASP A 27 6.06 -21.81 0.21
CA ASP A 27 6.26 -20.38 -0.02
C ASP A 27 6.50 -19.64 1.29
N THR A 28 7.38 -18.65 1.25
CA THR A 28 7.58 -17.71 2.36
C THR A 28 7.38 -16.27 1.88
N VAL A 29 6.74 -15.47 2.71
CA VAL A 29 6.49 -14.05 2.45
C VAL A 29 6.98 -13.23 3.63
N LYS A 30 7.80 -12.22 3.33
CA LYS A 30 8.26 -11.24 4.32
C LYS A 30 7.22 -10.15 4.50
N VAL A 31 6.85 -9.87 5.74
CA VAL A 31 5.94 -8.78 6.11
C VAL A 31 6.65 -7.86 7.10
N GLN A 32 6.75 -6.59 6.75
CA GLN A 32 7.38 -5.58 7.59
C GLN A 32 6.51 -5.23 8.80
N PHE A 33 7.15 -4.93 9.93
CA PHE A 33 6.46 -4.34 11.08
C PHE A 33 6.49 -2.81 11.00
N GLY A 34 5.33 -2.17 11.14
CA GLY A 34 5.21 -0.70 11.24
C GLY A 34 4.91 0.00 9.91
N PHE A 35 5.42 1.22 9.78
CA PHE A 35 5.14 2.14 8.67
C PHE A 35 5.85 1.71 7.38
N SER A 36 5.14 1.81 6.24
CA SER A 36 5.68 1.45 4.93
C SER A 36 5.70 2.65 3.99
N LEU A 37 6.90 3.18 3.73
CA LEU A 37 7.13 4.24 2.74
C LEU A 37 6.73 3.79 1.33
N SER A 38 6.98 2.53 0.99
CA SER A 38 6.52 1.97 -0.29
C SER A 38 5.00 2.07 -0.42
N LEU A 39 4.24 1.84 0.65
CA LEU A 39 2.79 2.00 0.59
C LEU A 39 2.36 3.47 0.61
N LEU A 40 3.09 4.36 1.26
CA LEU A 40 2.80 5.79 1.20
C LEU A 40 2.91 6.34 -0.23
N PHE A 41 4.04 6.08 -0.89
CA PHE A 41 4.34 6.71 -2.18
C PHE A 41 3.87 5.91 -3.40
N LEU A 42 3.89 4.58 -3.34
CA LEU A 42 3.56 3.75 -4.50
C LEU A 42 2.10 3.31 -4.53
N SER A 43 1.33 3.46 -3.44
CA SER A 43 -0.11 3.09 -3.47
C SER A 43 -0.92 4.01 -4.38
N THR A 44 -0.50 5.27 -4.54
CA THR A 44 -1.09 6.24 -5.48
C THR A 44 -0.81 5.89 -6.94
N PHE A 45 0.18 5.04 -7.21
CA PHE A 45 0.49 4.53 -8.54
C PHE A 45 -0.44 3.35 -8.88
N PHE A 46 -1.72 3.65 -9.08
CA PHE A 46 -2.78 2.69 -9.44
C PHE A 46 -3.01 1.55 -8.44
N GLY A 47 -2.50 1.66 -7.21
CA GLY A 47 -2.60 0.59 -6.22
C GLY A 47 -1.79 -0.67 -6.57
N LEU A 48 -0.86 -0.63 -7.53
CA LEU A 48 -0.09 -1.81 -7.95
C LEU A 48 0.63 -2.54 -6.80
N PRO A 49 1.29 -1.86 -5.84
CA PRO A 49 1.93 -2.55 -4.71
C PRO A 49 0.94 -3.30 -3.82
N LEU A 50 -0.33 -2.88 -3.80
CA LEU A 50 -1.38 -3.48 -2.97
C LEU A 50 -1.83 -4.84 -3.54
N LEU A 51 -1.76 -5.02 -4.86
CA LEU A 51 -2.05 -6.30 -5.53
C LEU A 51 -1.08 -7.38 -5.07
N SER A 52 0.23 -7.07 -5.06
CA SER A 52 1.27 -8.00 -4.58
C SER A 52 1.06 -8.42 -3.11
N ARG A 53 0.47 -7.51 -2.32
CA ARG A 53 0.17 -7.69 -0.89
C ARG A 53 -1.21 -8.29 -0.64
N ARG A 54 -1.92 -8.72 -1.69
CA ARG A 54 -3.27 -9.32 -1.66
C ARG A 54 -4.33 -8.41 -1.04
N LEU A 55 -4.14 -7.10 -1.09
CA LEU A 55 -5.08 -6.08 -0.61
C LEU A 55 -5.97 -5.59 -1.76
N TRP A 56 -6.66 -6.52 -2.43
CA TRP A 56 -7.39 -6.28 -3.68
C TRP A 56 -8.43 -5.15 -3.59
N GLY A 57 -9.19 -5.07 -2.49
CA GLY A 57 -10.18 -3.99 -2.31
C GLY A 57 -9.54 -2.61 -2.26
N TRP A 58 -8.41 -2.47 -1.56
CA TRP A 58 -7.65 -1.22 -1.53
C TRP A 58 -6.95 -0.94 -2.86
N ALA A 59 -6.47 -1.97 -3.56
CA ALA A 59 -5.91 -1.82 -4.89
C ALA A 59 -6.96 -1.25 -5.88
N ALA A 60 -8.17 -1.80 -5.87
CA ALA A 60 -9.27 -1.31 -6.71
C ALA A 60 -9.67 0.13 -6.35
N ALA A 61 -9.74 0.46 -5.06
CA ALA A 61 -10.06 1.82 -4.61
C ALA A 61 -8.99 2.83 -5.07
N MET A 62 -7.71 2.52 -4.87
CA MET A 62 -6.61 3.39 -5.31
C MET A 62 -6.56 3.50 -6.83
N PHE A 63 -6.81 2.41 -7.56
CA PHE A 63 -6.89 2.40 -9.02
C PHE A 63 -8.01 3.31 -9.54
N ALA A 64 -9.21 3.23 -8.96
CA ALA A 64 -10.33 4.07 -9.37
C ALA A 64 -10.05 5.55 -9.14
N LEU A 65 -9.57 5.90 -7.93
CA LEU A 65 -9.23 7.28 -7.59
C LEU A 65 -8.10 7.85 -8.47
N SER A 66 -7.02 7.09 -8.70
CA SER A 66 -5.92 7.54 -9.55
C SER A 66 -6.35 7.68 -11.01
N THR A 67 -7.23 6.81 -11.50
CA THR A 67 -7.78 6.90 -12.86
C THR A 67 -8.59 8.17 -13.04
N VAL A 68 -9.47 8.51 -12.09
CA VAL A 68 -10.25 9.76 -12.12
C VAL A 68 -9.33 10.98 -12.13
N GLN A 69 -8.32 11.00 -11.27
CA GLN A 69 -7.37 12.11 -11.19
C GLN A 69 -6.57 12.27 -12.48
N ILE A 70 -6.06 11.18 -13.06
CA ILE A 70 -5.29 11.21 -14.31
C ILE A 70 -6.18 11.64 -15.48
N TRP A 71 -7.41 11.12 -15.56
CA TRP A 71 -8.35 11.51 -16.60
C TRP A 71 -8.64 13.02 -16.59
N ARG A 72 -8.91 13.57 -15.40
CA ARG A 72 -9.14 15.01 -15.21
C ARG A 72 -7.91 15.85 -15.51
N MET A 73 -6.73 15.39 -15.08
CA MET A 73 -5.45 16.03 -15.42
C MET A 73 -5.21 16.07 -16.93
N VAL A 74 -5.42 14.96 -17.65
CA VAL A 74 -5.27 14.89 -19.11
C VAL A 74 -6.30 15.79 -19.80
N SER A 75 -7.53 15.82 -19.31
CA SER A 75 -8.59 16.68 -19.86
C SER A 75 -8.23 18.16 -19.75
N ARG A 76 -7.74 18.60 -18.59
CA ARG A 76 -7.28 19.98 -18.37
C ARG A 76 -6.05 20.32 -19.21
N PHE A 77 -5.08 19.41 -19.27
CA PHE A 77 -3.90 19.60 -20.09
C PHE A 77 -4.25 19.74 -21.58
N SER A 78 -5.21 18.94 -22.07
CA SER A 78 -5.74 19.06 -23.43
C SER A 78 -6.42 20.42 -23.68
N MET A 79 -7.20 20.92 -22.71
CA MET A 79 -7.79 22.26 -22.78
C MET A 79 -6.72 23.35 -22.81
N MET A 80 -5.67 23.25 -22.01
CA MET A 80 -4.55 24.21 -22.02
C MET A 80 -3.82 24.22 -23.36
N LEU A 81 -3.57 23.05 -23.96
CA LEU A 81 -2.92 22.95 -25.27
C LEU A 81 -3.78 23.52 -26.41
N SER A 82 -5.09 23.53 -26.23
CA SER A 82 -6.06 24.04 -27.22
C SER A 82 -6.46 25.50 -26.98
N ALA A 83 -5.93 26.12 -25.94
CA ALA A 83 -6.32 27.47 -25.52
C ALA A 83 -5.81 28.52 -26.53
N ALA A 84 -6.72 29.38 -26.99
CA ALA A 84 -6.40 30.46 -27.92
C ALA A 84 -6.06 31.79 -27.21
N ASP A 85 -6.40 31.92 -25.93
CA ASP A 85 -6.21 33.12 -25.13
C ASP A 85 -5.90 32.79 -23.66
N LEU A 86 -5.54 33.83 -22.89
CA LEU A 86 -5.19 33.73 -21.48
C LEU A 86 -6.37 33.34 -20.57
N ALA A 87 -7.60 33.72 -20.92
CA ALA A 87 -8.78 33.43 -20.10
C ALA A 87 -9.14 31.93 -20.15
N GLN A 88 -8.93 31.29 -21.31
CA GLN A 88 -9.08 29.84 -21.48
C GLN A 88 -8.03 29.06 -20.69
N ILE A 89 -6.80 29.57 -20.60
CA ILE A 89 -5.74 28.96 -19.77
C ILE A 89 -6.13 29.04 -18.29
N GLU A 90 -6.60 30.20 -17.82
CA GLU A 90 -7.04 30.38 -16.44
C GLU A 90 -8.18 29.41 -16.08
N THR A 91 -9.18 29.29 -16.96
CA THR A 91 -10.30 28.35 -16.79
C THR A 91 -9.82 26.89 -16.75
N ALA A 92 -8.88 26.51 -17.61
CA ALA A 92 -8.33 25.16 -17.65
C ALA A 92 -7.49 24.80 -16.40
N MET A 93 -6.96 25.80 -15.70
CA MET A 93 -6.20 25.62 -14.45
C MET A 93 -7.08 25.53 -13.21
N GLN A 94 -8.34 25.96 -13.28
CA GLN A 94 -9.24 25.88 -12.12
C GLN A 94 -9.53 24.42 -11.76
N THR A 95 -9.41 24.10 -10.47
CA THR A 95 -9.84 22.83 -9.91
C THR A 95 -11.28 22.96 -9.43
N ASP A 96 -12.08 21.92 -9.64
CA ASP A 96 -13.39 21.83 -9.03
C ASP A 96 -13.33 21.05 -7.71
N PHE A 97 -14.44 21.03 -6.98
CA PHE A 97 -14.55 20.27 -5.73
C PHE A 97 -14.21 18.79 -5.88
N LEU A 98 -14.51 18.18 -7.04
CA LEU A 98 -14.25 16.76 -7.27
C LEU A 98 -12.76 16.47 -7.49
N ASP A 99 -12.02 17.40 -8.08
CA ASP A 99 -10.55 17.34 -8.18
C ASP A 99 -9.93 17.31 -6.78
N ASP A 100 -10.32 18.29 -5.96
CA ASP A 100 -9.81 18.41 -4.59
C ASP A 100 -10.20 17.17 -3.77
N ALA A 101 -11.45 16.73 -3.85
CA ALA A 101 -11.93 15.55 -3.13
C ALA A 101 -11.17 14.28 -3.53
N ALA A 102 -10.87 14.09 -4.83
CA ALA A 102 -10.11 12.94 -5.30
C ALA A 102 -8.67 12.96 -4.80
N GLU A 103 -8.00 14.12 -4.84
CA GLU A 103 -6.64 14.29 -4.34
C GLU A 103 -6.52 14.04 -2.84
N TRP A 104 -7.40 14.67 -2.05
CA TRP A 104 -7.44 14.46 -0.60
C TRP A 104 -7.76 13.00 -0.25
N SER A 105 -8.68 12.37 -1.00
CA SER A 105 -9.01 10.95 -0.80
C SER A 105 -7.81 10.06 -1.05
N LEU A 106 -7.05 10.30 -2.12
CA LEU A 106 -5.82 9.55 -2.42
C LEU A 106 -4.77 9.74 -1.33
N LEU A 107 -4.57 10.97 -0.87
CA LEU A 107 -3.62 11.28 0.19
C LEU A 107 -3.99 10.56 1.49
N ILE A 108 -5.23 10.71 1.95
CA ILE A 108 -5.71 10.06 3.18
C ILE A 108 -5.58 8.54 3.06
N CYS A 109 -6.01 7.96 1.93
CA CYS A 109 -5.93 6.52 1.70
C CYS A 109 -4.47 6.04 1.72
N SER A 110 -3.54 6.78 1.07
CA SER A 110 -2.12 6.44 1.05
C SER A 110 -1.50 6.46 2.45
N VAL A 111 -1.85 7.45 3.28
CA VAL A 111 -1.40 7.56 4.67
C VAL A 111 -1.94 6.40 5.49
N VAL A 112 -3.23 6.11 5.39
CA VAL A 112 -3.85 4.96 6.07
C VAL A 112 -3.16 3.66 5.68
N LEU A 113 -2.92 3.44 4.38
CA LEU A 113 -2.21 2.27 3.88
C LEU A 113 -0.77 2.18 4.35
N ALA A 114 -0.07 3.31 4.47
CA ALA A 114 1.30 3.34 4.97
C ALA A 114 1.39 2.85 6.42
N PHE A 115 0.41 3.17 7.27
CA PHE A 115 0.35 2.72 8.66
C PHE A 115 -0.28 1.34 8.85
N LYS A 116 -1.32 1.01 8.08
CA LYS A 116 -2.17 -0.17 8.30
C LYS A 116 -2.00 -1.28 7.28
N GLY A 117 -1.42 -1.00 6.12
CA GLY A 117 -1.31 -1.98 5.03
C GLY A 117 -0.52 -3.22 5.44
N ASN A 118 0.59 -3.07 6.17
CA ASN A 118 1.36 -4.20 6.71
C ASN A 118 0.52 -5.08 7.66
N GLU A 119 -0.23 -4.46 8.58
CA GLU A 119 -1.13 -5.16 9.50
C GLU A 119 -2.21 -5.93 8.74
N TRP A 120 -2.85 -5.29 7.76
CA TRP A 120 -3.90 -5.91 6.95
C TRP A 120 -3.36 -7.04 6.09
N THR A 121 -2.17 -6.89 5.49
CA THR A 121 -1.50 -7.97 4.76
C THR A 121 -1.24 -9.17 5.67
N ALA A 122 -0.65 -8.96 6.85
CA ALA A 122 -0.40 -10.03 7.81
C ALA A 122 -1.71 -10.74 8.18
N LYS A 123 -2.75 -10.01 8.59
CA LYS A 123 -4.05 -10.57 8.96
C LYS A 123 -4.70 -11.34 7.81
N ASN A 124 -4.63 -10.82 6.58
CA ASN A 124 -5.18 -11.49 5.40
C ASN A 124 -4.46 -12.81 5.10
N LEU A 125 -3.13 -12.83 5.23
CA LEU A 125 -2.33 -14.06 5.07
C LEU A 125 -2.66 -15.08 6.18
N LEU A 126 -2.69 -14.65 7.44
CA LEU A 126 -3.00 -15.51 8.59
C LEU A 126 -4.39 -16.15 8.48
N LYS A 127 -5.39 -15.38 8.01
CA LYS A 127 -6.74 -15.89 7.71
C LYS A 127 -6.74 -16.96 6.62
N LYS A 128 -5.82 -16.90 5.66
CA LYS A 128 -5.64 -17.90 4.60
C LYS A 128 -4.78 -19.10 5.04
N GLY A 129 -4.56 -19.26 6.34
CA GLY A 129 -3.82 -20.38 6.91
C GLY A 129 -2.31 -20.20 6.97
N TRP A 130 -1.76 -19.06 6.52
CA TRP A 130 -0.33 -18.78 6.65
C TRP A 130 0.04 -18.67 8.13
N ARG A 131 1.27 -19.03 8.49
CA ARG A 131 1.76 -18.99 9.88
C ARG A 131 3.13 -18.36 9.96
N PHE A 132 3.46 -17.78 11.10
CA PHE A 132 4.82 -17.30 11.34
C PHE A 132 5.80 -18.47 11.38
N THR A 133 6.94 -18.32 10.72
CA THR A 133 8.03 -19.31 10.73
C THR A 133 8.65 -19.43 12.12
N ASP A 134 8.92 -18.27 12.75
CA ASP A 134 9.36 -18.18 14.15
C ASP A 134 8.37 -17.32 14.95
N PRO A 135 7.36 -17.94 15.60
CA PRO A 135 6.42 -17.21 16.43
C PRO A 135 7.03 -16.65 17.71
N ASP A 136 8.14 -17.20 18.18
CA ASP A 136 8.77 -16.84 19.46
C ASP A 136 9.70 -15.62 19.30
N ASP A 137 10.00 -15.22 18.06
CA ASP A 137 10.76 -14.03 17.74
C ASP A 137 10.16 -12.76 18.37
N ALA A 138 11.02 -11.95 19.00
CA ALA A 138 10.62 -10.74 19.73
C ALA A 138 9.85 -9.74 18.85
N LEU A 139 10.17 -9.65 17.56
CA LEU A 139 9.46 -8.81 16.59
C LEU A 139 8.05 -9.34 16.33
N VAL A 140 7.90 -10.67 16.17
CA VAL A 140 6.59 -11.30 15.97
C VAL A 140 5.71 -11.10 17.20
N GLN A 141 6.26 -11.26 18.40
CA GLN A 141 5.54 -11.00 19.65
C GLN A 141 5.13 -9.53 19.78
N LYS A 142 6.04 -8.59 19.46
CA LYS A 142 5.74 -7.15 19.45
C LYS A 142 4.65 -6.80 18.43
N ALA A 143 4.72 -7.39 17.23
CA ALA A 143 3.71 -7.19 16.19
C ALA A 143 2.37 -7.80 16.59
N ALA A 144 2.36 -8.98 17.20
CA ALA A 144 1.17 -9.64 17.70
C ALA A 144 0.45 -8.81 18.75
N ALA A 145 1.19 -8.25 19.71
CA ALA A 145 0.64 -7.33 20.71
C ALA A 145 0.09 -6.04 20.05
N ARG A 146 0.87 -5.41 19.16
CA ARG A 146 0.49 -4.15 18.50
C ARG A 146 -0.75 -4.30 17.61
N TRP A 147 -0.83 -5.39 16.87
CA TRP A 147 -1.91 -5.67 15.91
C TRP A 147 -3.07 -6.46 16.51
N LYS A 148 -2.99 -6.78 17.80
CA LYS A 148 -3.97 -7.58 18.54
C LYS A 148 -4.25 -8.91 17.84
N LEU A 149 -3.18 -9.61 17.45
CA LEU A 149 -3.28 -10.94 16.84
C LEU A 149 -3.68 -11.97 17.89
N SER A 150 -4.54 -12.92 17.51
CA SER A 150 -4.95 -13.99 18.42
C SER A 150 -3.86 -15.06 18.55
N LYS A 151 -3.73 -15.66 19.74
CA LYS A 151 -2.74 -16.70 20.06
C LYS A 151 -2.74 -17.87 19.07
N HIS A 152 -3.89 -18.19 18.47
CA HIS A 152 -3.98 -19.30 17.52
C HIS A 152 -3.19 -19.06 16.22
N TRP A 153 -2.91 -17.80 15.87
CA TRP A 153 -2.06 -17.44 14.72
C TRP A 153 -0.55 -17.52 15.03
N LEU A 154 -0.19 -17.62 16.31
CA LEU A 154 1.20 -17.76 16.78
C LEU A 154 1.61 -19.23 16.94
N LYS A 155 0.82 -20.17 16.41
CA LYS A 155 1.25 -21.56 16.32
C LYS A 155 2.32 -21.69 15.24
N LYS A 156 3.38 -22.46 15.51
CA LYS A 156 4.42 -22.77 14.52
C LYS A 156 3.79 -23.38 13.27
N ALA A 157 4.34 -23.02 12.11
CA ALA A 157 4.04 -23.72 10.87
C ALA A 157 4.36 -25.22 11.04
N LYS A 158 3.58 -26.10 10.41
CA LYS A 158 3.90 -27.53 10.44
C LYS A 158 5.25 -27.74 9.75
N PRO A 159 6.19 -28.50 10.35
CA PRO A 159 7.40 -28.89 9.64
C PRO A 159 7.03 -29.74 8.42
N LEU A 160 7.82 -29.58 7.34
CA LEU A 160 7.77 -30.43 6.16
C LEU A 160 8.15 -31.87 6.52
#